data_AF-A0A6B3I2K6-F1
#
_entry.id   AF-A0A6B3I2K6-F1
#
_cell.length_a   1.000
_cell.length_b   1.000
_cell.length_c   1.000
_cell.angle_alpha   90.00
_cell.angle_beta   90.00
_cell.angle_gamma   90.00
#
_symmetry.space_group_name_H-M   'P 1'
#
loop_
_entity.id
_entity.type
_entity.pdbx_description
1 polymer ?
#
loop_
_entity_poly.entity_id
_entity_poly.type
_entity_poly.pdbx_seq_one_letter_code
_entity_poly.pdbx_strand_id
1 'polypeptide(L)'
;WHFTASIYSQGGSVVSEDGKKAAVDTPEGKAVLQNLKDMRWRDNSMGAKQLLIINDTLQMMGSGKLGMYLAAPDNVPRIVKEAGGKYEDLAFAPMPGGKGTLMGGDGYMFNKKATPAQIKAGLKWLEWTFLTPGQGYMNNYARAAEDQSPVGLPEPRLFTGATDAKDQELKKASANVPVENYQAFIDGGQNLDMKLEPKHGQQIYAVLDGAVSAVLTKKDADIDQLLKDAQS
;
A
#
# COMPACT_ATOMS: atom_id res chain seq x y z
N TRP A 1 3.34 -0.58 -8.80
CA TRP A 1 3.95 -0.15 -7.51
C TRP A 1 4.51 -1.30 -6.67
N HIS A 2 4.00 -2.54 -6.77
CA HIS A 2 4.48 -3.68 -5.98
C HIS A 2 5.99 -3.96 -6.07
N PHE A 3 6.59 -3.87 -7.26
CA PHE A 3 8.03 -4.02 -7.42
C PHE A 3 8.79 -2.99 -6.59
N THR A 4 8.36 -1.72 -6.64
CA THR A 4 8.95 -0.62 -5.87
C THR A 4 8.85 -0.83 -4.37
N ALA A 5 7.68 -1.26 -3.88
CA ALA A 5 7.55 -1.61 -2.46
C ALA A 5 8.47 -2.78 -2.07
N SER A 6 8.61 -3.78 -2.94
CA SER A 6 9.44 -4.97 -2.70
C SER A 6 10.94 -4.66 -2.72
N ILE A 7 11.42 -3.80 -3.63
CA ILE A 7 12.84 -3.43 -3.65
C ILE A 7 13.19 -2.55 -2.44
N TYR A 8 12.29 -1.65 -2.04
CA TYR A 8 12.46 -0.86 -0.81
C TYR A 8 12.52 -1.75 0.44
N SER A 9 11.72 -2.80 0.49
CA SER A 9 11.71 -3.72 1.64
C SER A 9 12.97 -4.57 1.76
N GLN A 10 13.73 -4.70 0.67
CA GLN A 10 15.08 -5.27 0.65
C GLN A 10 16.20 -4.24 0.91
N GLY A 11 15.86 -2.94 1.03
CA GLY A 11 16.81 -1.85 1.26
C GLY A 11 17.27 -1.13 -0.02
N GLY A 12 16.83 -1.60 -1.19
CA GLY A 12 17.17 -0.98 -2.47
C GLY A 12 16.34 0.28 -2.76
N SER A 13 16.52 0.83 -3.97
CA SER A 13 15.80 2.00 -4.47
C SER A 13 15.41 1.80 -5.93
N VAL A 14 14.41 2.54 -6.43
CA VAL A 14 14.10 2.56 -7.87
C VAL A 14 14.73 3.74 -8.59
N VAL A 15 15.23 4.73 -7.84
CA VAL A 15 15.95 5.89 -8.35
C VAL A 15 17.18 6.19 -7.50
N SER A 16 18.17 6.89 -8.08
CA SER A 16 19.31 7.44 -7.35
C SER A 16 18.86 8.39 -6.23
N GLU A 17 19.75 8.68 -5.28
CA GLU A 17 19.44 9.59 -4.15
C GLU A 17 18.96 10.97 -4.60
N ASP A 18 19.47 11.48 -5.72
CA ASP A 18 19.03 12.75 -6.31
C ASP A 18 17.75 12.64 -7.16
N GLY A 19 17.20 11.43 -7.30
CA GLY A 19 15.98 11.12 -8.05
C GLY A 19 16.11 11.24 -9.56
N LYS A 20 17.33 11.36 -10.12
CA LYS A 20 17.53 11.66 -11.55
C LYS A 20 17.79 10.45 -12.43
N LYS A 21 18.24 9.33 -11.86
CA LYS A 21 18.55 8.10 -12.60
C LYS A 21 17.76 6.94 -12.01
N ALA A 22 17.39 5.97 -12.85
CA ALA A 22 16.88 4.70 -12.35
C ALA A 22 17.99 3.93 -11.60
N ALA A 23 17.59 3.13 -10.61
CA ALA A 23 18.50 2.38 -9.74
C ALA A 23 18.02 0.94 -9.49
N VAL A 24 17.42 0.32 -10.51
CA VAL A 24 16.72 -0.97 -10.38
C VAL A 24 17.60 -2.17 -10.72
N ASP A 25 18.70 -1.97 -11.46
CA ASP A 25 19.69 -3.01 -11.78
C ASP A 25 20.69 -3.14 -10.63
N THR A 26 20.21 -3.70 -9.52
CA THR A 26 20.97 -3.91 -8.28
C THR A 26 20.74 -5.33 -7.75
N PRO A 27 21.55 -5.81 -6.79
CA PRO A 27 21.28 -7.08 -6.11
C PRO A 27 19.86 -7.19 -5.54
N GLU A 28 19.30 -6.09 -5.01
CA GLU A 28 17.94 -6.04 -4.48
C GLU A 28 16.89 -6.15 -5.59
N GLY A 29 17.07 -5.43 -6.70
CA GLY A 29 16.17 -5.54 -7.86
C GLY A 29 16.18 -6.96 -8.46
N LYS A 30 17.36 -7.57 -8.56
CA LYS A 30 17.54 -8.97 -8.97
C LYS A 30 16.86 -9.93 -8.01
N ALA A 31 17.01 -9.72 -6.70
CA ALA A 31 16.36 -10.54 -5.68
C ALA A 31 14.83 -10.49 -5.77
N VAL A 32 14.24 -9.32 -6.07
CA VAL A 32 12.79 -9.19 -6.26
C VAL A 32 12.33 -10.02 -7.47
N LEU A 33 12.95 -9.84 -8.64
CA LEU A 33 12.56 -10.60 -9.84
C LEU A 33 12.82 -12.10 -9.69
N GLN A 34 13.92 -12.49 -9.04
CA GLN A 34 14.23 -13.89 -8.78
C GLN A 34 13.20 -14.53 -7.85
N ASN A 35 12.78 -13.82 -6.79
CA ASN A 35 11.74 -14.32 -5.89
C ASN A 35 10.43 -14.57 -6.64
N LEU A 36 9.98 -13.62 -7.48
CA LEU A 36 8.78 -13.79 -8.30
C LEU A 36 8.90 -14.97 -9.28
N LYS A 37 10.07 -15.13 -9.91
CA LYS A 37 10.37 -16.24 -10.81
C LYS A 37 10.35 -17.59 -10.09
N ASP A 38 10.93 -17.67 -8.89
CA ASP A 38 10.97 -18.87 -8.07
C ASP A 38 9.57 -19.27 -7.60
N MET A 39 8.79 -18.28 -7.12
CA MET A 39 7.41 -18.47 -6.72
C MET A 39 6.54 -19.02 -7.86
N ARG A 40 6.82 -18.57 -9.09
CA ARG A 40 6.10 -18.99 -10.28
C ARG A 40 6.52 -20.37 -10.79
N TRP A 41 7.81 -20.65 -10.87
CA TRP A 41 8.33 -21.78 -11.65
C TRP A 41 9.02 -22.88 -10.84
N ARG A 42 9.43 -22.59 -9.59
CA ARG A 42 10.15 -23.54 -8.73
C ARG A 42 9.24 -24.12 -7.65
N ASP A 43 8.63 -23.28 -6.83
CA ASP A 43 7.81 -23.75 -5.70
C ASP A 43 6.31 -23.81 -6.01
N ASN A 44 5.87 -23.21 -7.12
CA ASN A 44 4.47 -23.14 -7.55
C ASN A 44 3.53 -22.53 -6.50
N SER A 45 4.05 -21.61 -5.67
CA SER A 45 3.25 -20.84 -4.71
C SER A 45 2.37 -19.79 -5.39
N MET A 46 2.66 -19.42 -6.64
CA MET A 46 1.76 -18.61 -7.46
C MET A 46 0.78 -19.46 -8.28
N GLY A 47 -0.46 -18.98 -8.37
CA GLY A 47 -1.51 -19.62 -9.18
C GLY A 47 -1.17 -19.69 -10.68
N ALA A 48 -1.91 -20.51 -11.44
CA ALA A 48 -1.66 -20.68 -12.88
C ALA A 48 -1.85 -19.40 -13.70
N LYS A 49 -2.86 -18.58 -13.34
CA LYS A 49 -3.15 -17.27 -13.95
C LYS A 49 -2.15 -16.23 -13.42
N GLN A 50 -1.51 -15.51 -14.34
CA GLN A 50 -0.57 -14.44 -14.05
C GLN A 50 -1.12 -13.11 -14.55
N LEU A 51 -0.42 -12.01 -14.24
CA LEU A 51 -0.81 -10.64 -14.61
C LEU A 51 -2.15 -10.24 -13.99
N LEU A 52 -2.34 -10.64 -12.73
CA LEU A 52 -3.50 -10.24 -11.93
C LEU A 52 -3.45 -8.73 -11.67
N ILE A 53 -4.60 -8.08 -11.78
CA ILE A 53 -4.77 -6.70 -11.33
C ILE A 53 -5.35 -6.67 -9.91
N ILE A 54 -5.35 -5.50 -9.27
CA ILE A 54 -5.81 -5.35 -7.89
C ILE A 54 -7.23 -5.91 -7.67
N ASN A 55 -8.15 -5.71 -8.63
CA ASN A 55 -9.51 -6.24 -8.50
C ASN A 55 -9.56 -7.77 -8.54
N ASP A 56 -8.66 -8.43 -9.27
CA ASP A 56 -8.57 -9.90 -9.23
C ASP A 56 -8.13 -10.36 -7.83
N THR A 57 -7.12 -9.71 -7.23
CA THR A 57 -6.57 -10.15 -5.93
C THR A 57 -7.55 -9.92 -4.79
N LEU A 58 -8.36 -8.85 -4.83
CA LEU A 58 -9.44 -8.61 -3.86
C LEU A 58 -10.50 -9.72 -3.92
N GLN A 59 -10.94 -10.10 -5.13
CA GLN A 59 -11.92 -11.17 -5.34
C GLN A 59 -11.36 -12.54 -4.91
N MET A 60 -10.09 -12.80 -5.22
CA MET A 60 -9.44 -14.04 -4.80
C MET A 60 -9.25 -14.11 -3.28
N MET A 61 -8.88 -13.01 -2.62
CA MET A 61 -8.75 -12.95 -1.17
C MET A 61 -10.11 -13.15 -0.49
N GLY A 62 -11.14 -12.40 -0.91
CA GLY A 62 -12.49 -12.52 -0.33
C GLY A 62 -13.13 -13.90 -0.52
N SER A 63 -12.82 -14.59 -1.63
CA SER A 63 -13.29 -15.96 -1.88
C SER A 63 -12.40 -17.06 -1.29
N GLY A 64 -11.34 -16.73 -0.54
CA GLY A 64 -10.44 -17.70 0.08
C GLY A 64 -9.50 -18.43 -0.90
N LYS A 65 -9.31 -17.90 -2.11
CA LYS A 65 -8.45 -18.47 -3.17
C LYS A 65 -7.04 -17.88 -3.19
N LEU A 66 -6.76 -16.88 -2.36
CA LEU A 66 -5.45 -16.22 -2.24
C LEU A 66 -5.03 -16.21 -0.77
N GLY A 67 -3.87 -16.78 -0.47
CA GLY A 67 -3.36 -16.82 0.91
C GLY A 67 -2.72 -15.51 1.36
N MET A 68 -1.87 -14.90 0.53
CA MET A 68 -1.15 -13.67 0.85
C MET A 68 -0.91 -12.84 -0.41
N TYR A 69 -0.90 -11.52 -0.25
CA TYR A 69 -0.45 -10.57 -1.26
C TYR A 69 0.01 -9.27 -0.61
N LEU A 70 0.81 -8.50 -1.33
CA LEU A 70 1.26 -7.19 -0.88
C LEU A 70 0.16 -6.16 -1.14
N ALA A 71 -0.26 -5.44 -0.10
CA ALA A 71 -1.37 -4.50 -0.14
C ALA A 71 -1.24 -3.46 0.97
N ALA A 72 -1.95 -2.34 0.79
CA ALA A 72 -2.19 -1.37 1.85
C ALA A 72 -3.51 -1.67 2.59
N PRO A 73 -3.68 -1.18 3.83
CA PRO A 73 -4.86 -1.44 4.68
C PRO A 73 -6.22 -1.05 4.09
N ASP A 74 -6.26 -0.11 3.15
CA ASP A 74 -7.47 0.36 2.45
C ASP A 74 -8.14 -0.73 1.59
N ASN A 75 -7.46 -1.86 1.34
CA ASN A 75 -8.07 -3.02 0.69
C ASN A 75 -9.07 -3.78 1.57
N VAL A 76 -8.93 -3.77 2.90
CA VAL A 76 -9.79 -4.59 3.78
C VAL A 76 -11.28 -4.24 3.63
N PRO A 77 -11.70 -2.97 3.69
CA PRO A 77 -13.10 -2.61 3.44
C PRO A 77 -13.60 -3.12 2.08
N ARG A 78 -12.76 -3.09 1.05
CA ARG A 78 -13.13 -3.56 -0.29
C ARG A 78 -13.28 -5.08 -0.35
N ILE A 79 -12.37 -5.83 0.28
CA ILE A 79 -12.48 -7.29 0.37
C ILE A 79 -13.80 -7.70 1.05
N VAL A 80 -14.15 -7.05 2.16
CA VAL A 80 -15.37 -7.36 2.91
C VAL A 80 -16.62 -6.94 2.16
N LYS A 81 -16.67 -5.70 1.65
CA LYS A 81 -17.88 -5.13 1.03
C LYS A 81 -18.12 -5.60 -0.41
N GLU A 82 -17.06 -5.87 -1.18
CA GLU A 82 -17.14 -6.15 -2.62
C GLU A 82 -16.83 -7.60 -2.99
N ALA A 83 -16.09 -8.34 -2.14
CA ALA A 83 -15.57 -9.67 -2.46
C ALA A 83 -16.01 -10.79 -1.48
N GLY A 84 -16.86 -10.47 -0.49
CA GLY A 84 -17.42 -11.45 0.44
C GLY A 84 -16.45 -11.98 1.50
N GLY A 85 -15.30 -11.31 1.70
CA GLY A 85 -14.41 -11.63 2.81
C GLY A 85 -14.97 -11.15 4.16
N LYS A 86 -14.26 -11.49 5.24
CA LYS A 86 -14.65 -11.16 6.61
C LYS A 86 -13.47 -10.54 7.34
N TYR A 87 -13.71 -9.60 8.24
CA TYR A 87 -12.63 -8.93 8.97
C TYR A 87 -11.82 -9.91 9.83
N GLU A 88 -12.48 -10.93 10.37
CA GLU A 88 -11.90 -11.97 11.23
C GLU A 88 -10.89 -12.85 10.51
N ASP A 89 -11.05 -13.00 9.19
CA ASP A 89 -10.20 -13.84 8.35
C ASP A 89 -9.02 -13.06 7.73
N LEU A 90 -8.90 -11.76 8.02
CA LEU A 90 -7.92 -10.86 7.40
C LEU A 90 -6.94 -10.28 8.43
N ALA A 91 -5.65 -10.37 8.13
CA ALA A 91 -4.57 -9.87 8.97
C ALA A 91 -3.50 -9.15 8.14
N PHE A 92 -2.73 -8.27 8.79
CA PHE A 92 -1.57 -7.61 8.20
C PHE A 92 -0.29 -8.02 8.91
N ALA A 93 0.74 -8.29 8.11
CA ALA A 93 2.10 -8.52 8.57
C ALA A 93 3.03 -7.41 8.07
N PRO A 94 4.20 -7.22 8.70
CA PRO A 94 5.24 -6.31 8.20
C PRO A 94 5.68 -6.65 6.78
N MET A 95 6.23 -5.65 6.07
CA MET A 95 6.83 -5.88 4.76
C MET A 95 7.93 -6.95 4.83
N PRO A 96 7.90 -7.99 3.97
CA PRO A 96 8.99 -8.97 3.89
C PRO A 96 10.33 -8.29 3.61
N GLY A 97 11.38 -8.67 4.33
CA GLY A 97 12.71 -8.04 4.27
C GLY A 97 12.90 -6.90 5.29
N GLY A 98 11.82 -6.22 5.67
CA GLY A 98 11.80 -5.32 6.84
C GLY A 98 12.71 -4.10 6.78
N LYS A 99 13.29 -3.74 5.62
CA LYS A 99 14.19 -2.58 5.50
C LYS A 99 13.44 -1.28 5.22
N GLY A 100 12.36 -1.34 4.48
CA GLY A 100 11.60 -0.16 4.08
C GLY A 100 10.28 -0.50 3.41
N THR A 101 9.50 0.53 3.11
CA THR A 101 8.23 0.41 2.40
C THR A 101 7.96 1.63 1.54
N LEU A 102 7.13 1.45 0.52
CA LEU A 102 6.60 2.56 -0.27
C LEU A 102 5.44 3.17 0.50
N MET A 103 5.57 4.44 0.87
CA MET A 103 4.45 5.24 1.35
C MET A 103 3.54 5.62 0.19
N GLY A 104 2.25 5.42 0.39
CA GLY A 104 1.20 5.99 -0.44
C GLY A 104 0.52 7.17 0.25
N GLY A 105 -0.60 7.60 -0.33
CA GLY A 105 -1.45 8.64 0.22
C GLY A 105 -2.14 9.43 -0.88
N ASP A 106 -3.16 10.19 -0.50
CA ASP A 106 -3.89 11.05 -1.42
C ASP A 106 -3.38 12.49 -1.35
N GLY A 107 -3.16 13.09 -2.53
CA GLY A 107 -2.91 14.51 -2.68
C GLY A 107 -4.18 15.25 -3.12
N TYR A 108 -4.56 16.31 -2.40
CA TYR A 108 -5.67 17.18 -2.79
C TYR A 108 -5.16 18.42 -3.52
N MET A 109 -5.67 18.65 -4.73
CA MET A 109 -5.29 19.78 -5.58
C MET A 109 -6.52 20.62 -5.92
N PHE A 110 -6.37 21.95 -5.88
CA PHE A 110 -7.39 22.88 -6.36
C PHE A 110 -7.15 23.27 -7.80
N ASN A 111 -8.23 23.39 -8.58
CA ASN A 111 -8.14 23.88 -9.94
C ASN A 111 -7.53 25.29 -9.93
N LYS A 112 -6.56 25.57 -10.81
CA LYS A 112 -5.93 26.89 -10.95
C LYS A 112 -6.91 28.03 -11.26
N LYS A 113 -8.10 27.70 -11.77
CA LYS A 113 -9.19 28.64 -12.08
C LYS A 113 -10.15 28.86 -10.90
N ALA A 114 -10.00 28.12 -9.80
CA ALA A 114 -10.84 28.29 -8.62
C ALA A 114 -10.63 29.68 -8.01
N THR A 115 -11.71 30.32 -7.61
CA THR A 115 -11.61 31.63 -6.93
C THR A 115 -10.97 31.45 -5.55
N PRO A 116 -10.39 32.51 -4.95
CA PRO A 116 -9.88 32.45 -3.59
C PRO A 116 -10.91 31.96 -2.56
N ALA A 117 -12.19 32.29 -2.76
CA ALA A 117 -13.29 31.82 -1.91
C ALA A 117 -13.52 30.31 -2.03
N GLN A 118 -13.48 29.76 -3.24
CA GLN A 118 -13.60 28.31 -3.47
C GLN A 118 -12.43 27.53 -2.88
N ILE A 119 -11.21 28.04 -3.05
CA ILE A 119 -10.00 27.44 -2.46
C ILE A 119 -10.13 27.43 -0.93
N LYS A 120 -10.53 28.56 -0.33
CA LYS A 120 -10.76 28.65 1.12
C LYS A 120 -11.84 27.68 1.62
N ALA A 121 -12.95 27.55 0.88
CA ALA A 121 -14.00 26.59 1.22
C ALA A 121 -13.50 25.14 1.15
N GLY A 122 -12.73 24.80 0.11
CA GLY A 122 -12.12 23.49 -0.04
C GLY A 122 -11.10 23.16 1.06
N LEU A 123 -10.26 24.12 1.47
CA LEU A 123 -9.34 23.92 2.58
C LEU A 123 -10.07 23.65 3.90
N LYS A 124 -11.13 24.41 4.20
CA LYS A 124 -11.98 24.16 5.37
C LYS A 124 -12.65 22.79 5.31
N TRP A 125 -13.07 22.37 4.13
CA TRP A 125 -13.65 21.03 3.93
C TRP A 125 -12.63 19.93 4.22
N LEU A 126 -11.38 20.06 3.75
CA LEU A 126 -10.32 19.09 4.02
C LEU A 126 -9.94 19.05 5.50
N GLU A 127 -9.85 20.21 6.15
CA GLU A 127 -9.61 20.31 7.59
C GLU A 127 -10.72 19.63 8.39
N TRP A 128 -11.98 19.90 8.05
CA TRP A 128 -13.11 19.20 8.66
C TRP A 128 -13.07 17.70 8.34
N THR A 129 -12.73 17.30 7.12
CA THR A 129 -12.73 15.89 6.72
C THR A 129 -11.69 15.09 7.48
N PHE A 130 -10.44 15.57 7.58
CA PHE A 130 -9.29 14.77 8.03
C PHE A 130 -8.64 15.24 9.33
N LEU A 131 -8.83 16.51 9.73
CA LEU A 131 -8.04 17.14 10.81
C LEU A 131 -8.88 17.54 12.03
N THR A 132 -10.12 17.05 12.13
CA THR A 132 -11.02 17.34 13.26
C THR A 132 -11.38 16.05 14.01
N PRO A 133 -10.59 15.61 15.01
CA PRO A 133 -10.82 14.36 15.73
C PRO A 133 -12.23 14.26 16.34
N GLY A 134 -12.90 13.14 16.11
CA GLY A 134 -14.24 12.85 16.66
C GLY A 134 -15.41 13.56 15.97
N GLN A 135 -15.17 14.64 15.21
CA GLN A 135 -16.23 15.46 14.63
C GLN A 135 -16.12 15.60 13.11
N GLY A 136 -14.95 15.33 12.56
CA GLY A 136 -14.68 15.37 11.14
C GLY A 136 -15.30 14.21 10.37
N TYR A 137 -15.35 14.31 9.04
CA TYR A 137 -15.95 13.24 8.24
C TYR A 137 -15.21 11.91 8.40
N MET A 138 -13.87 11.88 8.30
CA MET A 138 -13.11 10.62 8.40
C MET A 138 -12.83 10.21 9.84
N ASN A 139 -12.83 11.16 10.78
CA ASN A 139 -12.41 10.90 12.17
C ASN A 139 -13.59 10.93 13.16
N ASN A 140 -14.84 10.98 12.69
CA ASN A 140 -16.01 10.74 13.52
C ASN A 140 -16.28 9.23 13.60
N TYR A 141 -15.51 8.57 14.48
CA TYR A 141 -15.51 7.12 14.63
C TYR A 141 -16.84 6.57 15.17
N ALA A 142 -17.57 7.33 15.99
CA ALA A 142 -18.88 6.93 16.48
C ALA A 142 -19.89 6.83 15.33
N ARG A 143 -19.94 7.84 14.45
CA ARG A 143 -20.77 7.81 13.24
C ARG A 143 -20.32 6.68 12.31
N ALA A 144 -19.02 6.53 12.10
CA ALA A 144 -18.50 5.44 11.26
C ALA A 144 -18.94 4.06 11.77
N ALA A 145 -18.90 3.83 13.08
CA ALA A 145 -19.36 2.58 13.69
C ALA A 145 -20.88 2.38 13.55
N GLU A 146 -21.68 3.44 13.73
CA GLU A 146 -23.14 3.43 13.50
C GLU A 146 -23.47 3.07 12.04
N ASP A 147 -22.72 3.63 11.09
CA ASP A 147 -22.84 3.36 9.65
C ASP A 147 -22.24 1.99 9.24
N GLN A 148 -21.84 1.15 10.21
CA GLN A 148 -21.17 -0.13 9.99
C GLN A 148 -19.92 -0.03 9.09
N SER A 149 -19.26 1.12 9.11
CA SER A 149 -17.94 1.30 8.50
C SER A 149 -16.86 0.81 9.46
N PRO A 150 -15.76 0.24 8.93
CA PRO A 150 -14.71 -0.31 9.78
C PRO A 150 -13.99 0.79 10.55
N VAL A 151 -13.89 0.62 11.86
CA VAL A 151 -13.13 1.45 12.79
C VAL A 151 -12.13 0.55 13.51
N GLY A 152 -10.84 0.92 13.43
CA GLY A 152 -9.75 0.16 14.06
C GLY A 152 -8.74 -0.43 13.08
N LEU A 153 -8.93 -0.23 11.76
CA LEU A 153 -7.89 -0.52 10.77
C LEU A 153 -6.61 0.30 11.06
N PRO A 154 -5.41 -0.23 10.75
CA PRO A 154 -4.18 0.51 10.90
C PRO A 154 -4.15 1.67 9.89
N GLU A 155 -4.06 2.89 10.40
CA GLU A 155 -4.03 4.13 9.61
C GLU A 155 -2.80 4.97 9.98
N PRO A 156 -2.30 5.83 9.08
CA PRO A 156 -1.25 6.78 9.41
C PRO A 156 -1.64 7.67 10.59
N ARG A 157 -0.69 7.92 11.49
CA ARG A 157 -0.87 8.86 12.61
C ARG A 157 -0.71 10.30 12.11
N LEU A 158 -1.84 11.00 11.97
CA LEU A 158 -1.87 12.40 11.53
C LEU A 158 -1.61 13.41 12.65
N PHE A 159 -1.87 13.01 13.90
CA PHE A 159 -1.82 13.89 15.06
C PHE A 159 -0.63 13.57 15.98
N THR A 160 -0.31 14.50 16.87
CA THR A 160 0.65 14.32 17.97
C THR A 160 0.10 14.91 19.27
N GLY A 161 0.73 14.59 20.40
CA GLY A 161 0.39 15.15 21.71
C GLY A 161 -1.04 14.85 22.17
N ALA A 162 -1.69 15.84 22.79
CA ALA A 162 -3.05 15.70 23.32
C ALA A 162 -4.11 15.39 22.25
N THR A 163 -3.93 15.91 21.03
CA THR A 163 -4.84 15.64 19.92
C THR A 163 -4.76 14.18 19.48
N ASP A 164 -3.56 13.61 19.40
CA ASP A 164 -3.37 12.17 19.13
C ASP A 164 -3.99 11.33 20.25
N ALA A 165 -3.70 11.64 21.52
CA ALA A 165 -4.28 10.91 22.64
C ALA A 165 -5.82 10.88 22.57
N LYS A 166 -6.45 12.01 22.20
CA LYS A 166 -7.90 12.09 22.05
C LYS A 166 -8.43 11.29 20.86
N ASP A 167 -7.78 11.40 19.70
CA ASP A 167 -8.12 10.66 18.49
C ASP A 167 -8.11 9.14 18.74
N GLN A 168 -7.07 8.65 19.40
CA GLN A 168 -6.86 7.24 19.69
C GLN A 168 -7.85 6.71 20.73
N GLU A 169 -8.21 7.51 21.75
CA GLU A 169 -9.27 7.20 22.69
C GLU A 169 -10.61 6.99 21.96
N LEU A 170 -10.98 7.92 21.08
CA LEU A 170 -12.23 7.89 20.33
C LEU A 170 -12.27 6.71 19.35
N LYS A 171 -11.16 6.44 18.65
CA LYS A 171 -11.02 5.30 17.75
C LYS A 171 -11.18 3.98 18.51
N LYS A 172 -10.49 3.83 19.65
CA LYS A 172 -10.58 2.62 20.49
C LYS A 172 -12.00 2.40 21.02
N ALA A 173 -12.67 3.46 21.46
CA ALA A 173 -14.04 3.37 21.98
C ALA A 173 -15.07 2.96 20.92
N SER A 174 -14.77 3.19 19.63
CA SER A 174 -15.68 2.90 18.51
C SER A 174 -15.20 1.74 17.63
N ALA A 175 -14.12 1.04 18.02
CA ALA A 175 -13.53 -0.02 17.22
C ALA A 175 -14.51 -1.19 17.03
N ASN A 176 -14.64 -1.66 15.78
CA ASN A 176 -15.61 -2.70 15.39
C ASN A 176 -15.02 -3.77 14.46
N VAL A 177 -13.70 -3.82 14.33
CA VAL A 177 -12.96 -4.86 13.60
C VAL A 177 -11.91 -5.50 14.54
N PRO A 178 -11.39 -6.70 14.22
CA PRO A 178 -10.35 -7.38 15.01
C PRO A 178 -9.01 -6.64 14.93
N VAL A 179 -8.80 -5.66 15.82
CA VAL A 179 -7.60 -4.79 15.81
C VAL A 179 -6.30 -5.57 16.04
N GLU A 180 -6.38 -6.67 16.78
CA GLU A 180 -5.27 -7.59 17.05
C GLU A 180 -4.70 -8.22 15.78
N ASN A 181 -5.52 -8.38 14.72
CA ASN A 181 -5.08 -8.94 13.44
C ASN A 181 -4.05 -8.04 12.72
N TYR A 182 -3.88 -6.80 13.19
CA TYR A 182 -3.01 -5.80 12.57
C TYR A 182 -1.83 -5.39 13.45
N GLN A 183 -1.72 -5.96 14.66
CA GLN A 183 -0.69 -5.56 15.62
C GLN A 183 0.73 -5.80 15.08
N ALA A 184 0.96 -6.95 14.43
CA ALA A 184 2.25 -7.26 13.82
C ALA A 184 2.67 -6.21 12.78
N PHE A 185 1.73 -5.75 11.95
CA PHE A 185 1.97 -4.69 10.98
C PHE A 185 2.34 -3.35 11.65
N ILE A 186 1.62 -2.97 12.71
CA ILE A 186 1.91 -1.74 13.46
C ILE A 186 3.31 -1.81 14.08
N ASP A 187 3.64 -2.91 14.77
CA ASP A 187 4.91 -3.09 15.46
C ASP A 187 6.09 -3.13 14.48
N GLY A 188 5.95 -3.88 13.38
CA GLY A 188 6.99 -3.94 12.36
C GLY A 188 7.15 -2.64 11.57
N GLY A 189 6.06 -1.89 11.37
CA GLY A 189 6.05 -0.61 10.66
C GLY A 189 6.91 0.46 11.32
N GLN A 190 7.09 0.41 12.65
CA GLN A 190 7.92 1.37 13.39
C GLN A 190 9.40 1.35 13.00
N ASN A 191 9.87 0.23 12.43
CA ASN A 191 11.28 0.03 12.07
C ASN A 191 11.55 0.12 10.56
N LEU A 192 10.52 0.39 9.75
CA LEU A 192 10.67 0.49 8.30
C LEU A 192 11.15 1.89 7.89
N ASP A 193 12.09 1.95 6.95
CA ASP A 193 12.35 3.18 6.22
C ASP A 193 11.15 3.52 5.32
N MET A 194 10.55 4.68 5.58
CA MET A 194 9.34 5.16 4.92
C MET A 194 9.72 5.96 3.68
N LYS A 195 9.62 5.35 2.50
CA LYS A 195 10.05 5.98 1.23
C LYS A 195 8.87 6.50 0.43
N LEU A 196 8.96 7.76 0.00
CA LEU A 196 7.95 8.38 -0.87
C LEU A 196 7.96 7.79 -2.28
N GLU A 197 6.85 7.97 -3.01
CA GLU A 197 6.78 7.70 -4.44
C GLU A 197 7.76 8.60 -5.20
N PRO A 198 8.58 8.07 -6.13
CA PRO A 198 9.44 8.91 -6.95
C PRO A 198 8.61 9.82 -7.86
N LYS A 199 9.16 10.99 -8.21
CA LYS A 199 8.49 12.03 -9.03
C LYS A 199 7.86 11.50 -10.34
N HIS A 200 8.47 10.48 -10.93
CA HIS A 200 8.05 9.83 -12.17
C HIS A 200 7.48 8.42 -11.93
N GLY A 201 6.87 8.18 -10.76
CA GLY A 201 6.43 6.86 -10.30
C GLY A 201 5.62 6.06 -11.31
N GLN A 202 4.58 6.65 -11.89
CA GLN A 202 3.73 5.96 -12.87
C GLN A 202 4.49 5.52 -14.13
N GLN A 203 5.45 6.32 -14.59
CA GLN A 203 6.30 5.99 -15.74
C GLN A 203 7.28 4.87 -15.38
N ILE A 204 7.88 4.94 -14.20
CA ILE A 204 8.76 3.89 -13.66
C ILE A 204 7.99 2.57 -13.53
N TYR A 205 6.75 2.60 -13.04
CA TYR A 205 5.93 1.40 -12.90
C TYR A 205 5.58 0.77 -14.24
N ALA A 206 5.24 1.57 -15.25
CA ALA A 206 4.96 1.05 -16.59
C ALA A 206 6.17 0.30 -17.20
N VAL A 207 7.39 0.78 -16.95
CA VAL A 207 8.61 0.09 -17.39
C VAL A 207 8.82 -1.21 -16.59
N LEU A 208 8.71 -1.14 -15.26
CA LEU A 208 8.91 -2.29 -14.38
C LEU A 208 7.85 -3.39 -14.56
N ASP A 209 6.64 -3.03 -14.97
CA ASP A 209 5.58 -3.99 -15.31
C ASP A 209 6.04 -4.94 -16.42
N GLY A 210 6.84 -4.47 -17.38
CA GLY A 210 7.43 -5.32 -18.42
C GLY A 210 8.38 -6.39 -17.85
N ALA A 211 9.26 -6.00 -16.94
CA ALA A 211 10.21 -6.92 -16.30
C ALA A 211 9.50 -7.96 -15.41
N VAL A 212 8.53 -7.51 -14.59
CA VAL A 212 7.70 -8.40 -13.77
C VAL A 212 6.88 -9.35 -14.64
N SER A 213 6.25 -8.85 -15.70
CA SER A 213 5.48 -9.67 -16.64
C SER A 213 6.35 -10.74 -17.29
N ALA A 214 7.56 -10.39 -17.70
CA ALA A 214 8.47 -11.32 -18.35
C ALA A 214 8.84 -12.49 -17.42
N VAL A 215 9.23 -12.24 -16.17
CA VAL A 215 9.61 -13.34 -15.25
C VAL A 215 8.43 -14.25 -14.86
N LEU A 216 7.21 -13.73 -14.87
CA LEU A 216 6.00 -14.51 -14.56
C LEU A 216 5.47 -15.32 -15.76
N THR A 217 5.81 -14.92 -16.99
CA THR A 217 5.29 -15.54 -18.22
C THR A 217 6.33 -16.34 -19.01
N LYS A 218 7.63 -16.10 -18.79
CA LYS A 218 8.74 -16.79 -19.46
C LYS A 218 9.66 -17.47 -18.44
N LYS A 219 9.70 -18.80 -18.46
CA LYS A 219 10.52 -19.59 -17.51
C LYS A 219 12.02 -19.32 -17.66
N ASP A 220 12.46 -19.00 -18.86
CA ASP A 220 13.84 -18.68 -19.24
C ASP A 220 14.13 -17.18 -19.26
N ALA A 221 13.24 -16.32 -18.71
CA ALA A 221 13.46 -14.88 -18.62
C ALA A 221 14.85 -14.54 -18.05
N ASP A 222 15.60 -13.72 -18.79
CA ASP A 222 16.90 -13.17 -18.41
C ASP A 222 16.70 -11.96 -17.49
N ILE A 223 16.85 -12.17 -16.18
CA ILE A 223 16.64 -11.13 -15.17
C ILE A 223 17.66 -9.99 -15.31
N ASP A 224 18.90 -10.31 -15.66
CA ASP A 224 19.97 -9.31 -15.75
C ASP A 224 19.71 -8.38 -16.95
N GLN A 225 19.32 -8.94 -18.09
CA GLN A 225 18.94 -8.13 -19.25
C GLN A 225 17.68 -7.30 -18.99
N LEU A 226 16.66 -7.88 -18.34
CA LEU A 226 15.41 -7.17 -18.03
C LEU A 226 15.63 -5.95 -17.12
N LEU A 227 16.48 -6.07 -16.10
CA LEU A 227 16.78 -4.96 -15.20
C LEU A 227 17.65 -3.89 -15.87
N LYS A 228 18.63 -4.31 -16.68
CA LYS A 228 19.44 -3.41 -17.48
C LYS A 228 18.59 -2.58 -18.45
N ASP A 229 17.65 -3.23 -19.13
CA ASP A 229 16.70 -2.55 -20.02
C ASP A 229 15.77 -1.61 -19.26
N ALA A 230 15.27 -2.03 -18.09
CA ALA A 230 14.40 -1.21 -17.27
C ALA A 230 15.10 0.02 -16.65
N GLN A 231 16.42 -0.04 -16.47
CA GLN A 231 17.21 1.05 -15.92
C GLN A 231 17.67 2.08 -16.98
N SER A 232 17.70 1.69 -18.26
CA SER A 232 18.32 2.45 -19.34
C SER A 232 17.55 3.72 -19.76
#